data_AF-A0A2Z2FCU6-F1
#
_entry.id   AF-A0A2Z2FCU6-F1
#
_cell.length_a   1.000
_cell.length_b   1.000
_cell.length_c   1.000
_cell.angle_alpha   90.00
_cell.angle_beta   90.00
_cell.angle_gamma   90.00
#
_symmetry.space_group_name_H-M   'P 1'
#
loop_
_entity.id
_entity.type
_entity.pdbx_description
1 polymer ?
#
loop_
_entity_poly.entity_id
_entity_poly.type
_entity_poly.pdbx_seq_one_letter_code
_entity_poly.pdbx_strand_id
1 'polypeptide(L)'
;YIILGTLREQLLYPNVDRQVSDQELSEVLQQVNLQDVLTRVGGFDQEVPWENILSLGEQQRLAFARILVTRPHFVILDESTSALDLINEKNLYQQLKETKTTFISVGHRESLFDYHQWVLELSPDSGWQLLTVQDYQRQKAKEIINIPLDNAQITIDNLSSNESPTQPIPEIAVLTDKFEGFSHKEMEVLTNYSIGTIRSKASLGKSITGNDGFTYRYNKDSLVS
;
A
#
# COMPACT_ATOMS: atom_id res chain seq x y z
N TYR A 1 17.57 -6.47 -5.17
CA TYR A 1 18.96 -6.99 -5.27
C TYR A 1 19.88 -6.10 -4.44
N ILE A 2 20.72 -6.71 -3.60
CA ILE A 2 21.67 -6.05 -2.70
C ILE A 2 23.06 -6.54 -3.10
N ILE A 3 24.00 -5.62 -3.26
CA ILE A 3 25.40 -5.97 -3.59
C ILE A 3 26.19 -6.28 -2.31
N LEU A 4 27.40 -6.81 -2.44
CA LEU A 4 28.36 -6.77 -1.33
C LEU A 4 28.96 -5.35 -1.24
N GLY A 5 29.38 -4.93 -0.05
CA GLY A 5 30.04 -3.64 0.15
C GLY A 5 29.42 -2.77 1.24
N THR A 6 29.63 -1.46 1.12
CA THR A 6 29.23 -0.42 2.07
C THR A 6 27.86 0.17 1.76
N LEU A 7 27.27 0.95 2.69
CA LEU A 7 25.97 1.60 2.45
C LEU A 7 26.07 2.62 1.31
N ARG A 8 27.23 3.29 1.17
CA ARG A 8 27.50 4.18 0.04
C ARG A 8 27.41 3.43 -1.28
N GLU A 9 28.09 2.30 -1.39
CA GLU A 9 28.07 1.49 -2.61
C GLU A 9 26.64 0.99 -2.91
N GLN A 10 25.88 0.61 -1.88
CA GLN A 10 24.46 0.27 -2.07
C GLN A 10 23.68 1.42 -2.69
N LEU A 11 23.83 2.65 -2.20
CA LEU A 11 23.08 3.82 -2.66
C LEU A 11 23.53 4.29 -4.05
N LEU A 12 24.81 4.12 -4.38
CA LEU A 12 25.40 4.54 -5.65
C LEU A 12 25.28 3.51 -6.77
N TYR A 13 24.98 2.25 -6.45
CA TYR A 13 24.79 1.21 -7.45
C TYR A 13 23.76 1.63 -8.52
N PRO A 14 24.06 1.45 -9.83
CA PRO A 14 25.19 0.69 -10.41
C PRO A 14 26.50 1.47 -10.60
N ASN A 15 26.54 2.78 -10.31
CA ASN A 15 27.69 3.63 -10.55
C ASN A 15 28.37 4.03 -9.22
N VAL A 16 29.08 3.08 -8.63
CA VAL A 16 29.71 3.22 -7.30
C VAL A 16 30.82 4.28 -7.24
N ASP A 17 31.42 4.63 -8.38
CA ASP A 17 32.49 5.64 -8.46
C ASP A 17 31.97 7.08 -8.40
N ARG A 18 30.64 7.27 -8.44
CA ARG A 18 30.01 8.59 -8.42
C ARG A 18 30.29 9.29 -7.09
N GLN A 19 30.84 10.49 -7.16
CA GLN A 19 31.06 11.32 -5.98
C GLN A 19 29.73 11.97 -5.55
N VAL A 20 29.22 11.55 -4.39
CA VAL A 20 28.02 12.10 -3.73
C VAL A 20 28.37 12.33 -2.27
N SER A 21 27.99 13.49 -1.73
CA SER A 21 28.31 13.84 -0.34
C SER A 21 27.46 13.04 0.64
N ASP A 22 27.98 12.80 1.84
CA ASP A 22 27.27 12.11 2.93
C ASP A 22 25.99 12.84 3.32
N GLN A 23 25.98 14.17 3.18
CA GLN A 23 24.80 14.98 3.39
C GLN A 23 23.70 14.63 2.38
N GLU A 24 24.01 14.61 1.08
CA GLU A 24 23.02 14.25 0.04
C GLU A 24 22.52 12.81 0.24
N LEU A 25 23.41 11.87 0.57
CA LEU A 25 23.02 10.49 0.87
C LEU A 25 22.12 10.39 2.10
N SER A 26 22.40 11.18 3.15
CA SER A 26 21.57 11.20 4.37
C SER A 26 20.19 11.79 4.12
N GLU A 27 20.09 12.86 3.32
CA GLU A 27 18.83 13.45 2.89
C GLU A 27 17.98 12.45 2.09
N VAL A 28 18.60 11.69 1.17
CA VAL A 28 17.89 10.64 0.44
C VAL A 28 17.41 9.53 1.37
N LEU A 29 18.23 9.07 2.33
CA LEU A 29 17.80 8.07 3.31
C LEU A 29 16.61 8.55 4.13
N GLN A 30 16.55 9.83 4.50
CA GLN A 30 15.39 10.41 5.17
C GLN A 30 14.14 10.41 4.27
N GLN A 31 14.28 10.80 3.00
CA GLN A 31 13.16 10.80 2.03
C GLN A 31 12.51 9.42 1.88
N VAL A 32 13.28 8.35 2.04
CA VAL A 32 12.79 6.96 1.94
C VAL A 32 12.59 6.27 3.28
N ASN A 33 12.54 7.00 4.40
CA ASN A 33 12.37 6.44 5.75
C ASN A 33 13.40 5.33 6.10
N LEU A 34 14.68 5.60 5.85
CA LEU A 34 15.83 4.72 6.15
C LEU A 34 16.95 5.42 6.93
N GLN A 35 16.68 6.55 7.58
CA GLN A 35 17.67 7.31 8.36
C GLN A 35 18.36 6.46 9.45
N ASP A 36 17.64 5.50 10.05
CA ASP A 36 18.18 4.66 11.12
C ASP A 36 19.17 3.60 10.62
N VAL A 37 19.14 3.27 9.32
CA VAL A 37 20.05 2.29 8.72
C VAL A 37 21.50 2.73 8.90
N LEU A 38 21.78 4.03 8.71
CA LEU A 38 23.13 4.58 8.83
C LEU A 38 23.73 4.31 10.22
N THR A 39 22.94 4.52 11.27
CA THR A 39 23.34 4.24 12.66
C THR A 39 23.55 2.75 12.89
N ARG A 40 22.70 1.89 12.32
CA ARG A 40 22.78 0.43 12.48
C ARG A 40 24.02 -0.18 11.83
N VAL A 41 24.47 0.38 10.70
CA VAL A 41 25.64 -0.13 9.97
C VAL A 41 26.95 0.56 10.37
N GLY A 42 26.90 1.61 11.19
CA GLY A 42 28.09 2.29 11.71
C GLY A 42 28.74 3.29 10.76
N GLY A 43 28.03 3.74 9.72
CA GLY A 43 28.51 4.75 8.76
C GLY A 43 28.36 4.35 7.30
N PHE A 44 28.56 5.30 6.39
CA PHE A 44 28.38 5.07 4.95
C PHE A 44 29.39 4.10 4.36
N ASP A 45 30.63 4.14 4.85
CA ASP A 45 31.79 3.44 4.29
C ASP A 45 32.16 2.18 5.10
N GLN A 46 31.29 1.75 6.02
CA GLN A 46 31.47 0.52 6.75
C GLN A 46 30.95 -0.66 5.93
N GLU A 47 31.81 -1.65 5.68
CA GLU A 47 31.39 -2.92 5.09
C GLU A 47 30.58 -3.72 6.11
N VAL A 48 29.43 -4.23 5.67
CA VAL A 48 28.51 -5.00 6.51
C VAL A 48 27.89 -6.18 5.75
N PRO A 49 27.57 -7.30 6.44
CA PRO A 49 26.88 -8.44 5.84
C PRO A 49 25.37 -8.15 5.71
N TRP A 50 24.96 -7.62 4.55
CA TRP A 50 23.59 -7.12 4.33
C TRP A 50 22.45 -8.13 4.50
N GLU A 51 22.73 -9.43 4.34
CA GLU A 51 21.73 -10.51 4.29
C GLU A 51 20.79 -10.53 5.51
N ASN A 52 21.30 -10.15 6.69
CA ASN A 52 20.54 -10.16 7.94
C ASN A 52 20.27 -8.76 8.50
N ILE A 53 20.64 -7.71 7.76
CA ILE A 53 20.52 -6.32 8.21
C ILE A 53 19.22 -5.72 7.69
N LEU A 54 18.93 -5.88 6.40
CA LEU A 54 17.77 -5.23 5.80
C LEU A 54 16.62 -6.21 5.64
N SER A 55 15.48 -5.87 6.25
CA SER A 55 14.19 -6.48 5.92
C SER A 55 13.85 -6.26 4.44
N LEU A 56 12.97 -7.09 3.88
CA LEU A 56 12.55 -6.97 2.48
C LEU A 56 11.99 -5.57 2.16
N GLY A 57 11.19 -4.99 3.06
CA GLY A 57 10.67 -3.63 2.90
C GLY A 57 11.78 -2.57 2.91
N GLU A 58 12.79 -2.70 3.77
CA GLU A 58 13.95 -1.79 3.74
C GLU A 58 14.76 -1.93 2.45
N GLN A 59 14.92 -3.16 1.93
CA GLN A 59 15.58 -3.38 0.64
C GLN A 59 14.83 -2.70 -0.52
N GLN A 60 13.50 -2.75 -0.49
CA GLN A 60 12.65 -2.05 -1.47
C GLN A 60 12.80 -0.52 -1.34
N ARG A 61 12.77 0.03 -0.12
CA ARG A 61 13.01 1.47 0.11
C ARG A 61 14.41 1.91 -0.31
N LEU A 62 15.43 1.06 -0.09
CA LEU A 62 16.79 1.32 -0.53
C LEU A 62 16.91 1.31 -2.07
N ALA A 63 16.14 0.47 -2.75
CA ALA A 63 16.07 0.50 -4.21
C ALA A 63 15.49 1.84 -4.72
N PHE A 64 14.48 2.40 -4.03
CA PHE A 64 14.00 3.75 -4.34
C PHE A 64 15.05 4.82 -4.05
N ALA A 65 15.80 4.71 -2.94
CA ALA A 65 16.90 5.63 -2.65
C ALA A 65 17.92 5.68 -3.80
N ARG A 66 18.27 4.53 -4.38
CA ARG A 66 19.15 4.48 -5.58
C ARG A 66 18.58 5.29 -6.74
N ILE A 67 17.27 5.21 -6.98
CA ILE A 67 16.61 5.98 -8.04
C ILE A 67 16.70 7.49 -7.75
N LEU A 68 16.49 7.90 -6.49
CA LEU A 68 16.56 9.31 -6.08
C LEU A 68 17.98 9.89 -6.18
N VAL A 69 19.01 9.09 -5.91
CA VAL A 69 20.42 9.48 -6.11
C VAL A 69 20.77 9.55 -7.60
N THR A 70 20.48 8.48 -8.34
CA THR A 70 20.92 8.34 -9.73
C THR A 70 20.13 9.21 -10.70
N ARG A 71 18.85 9.48 -10.38
CA ARG A 71 17.89 10.28 -11.17
C ARG A 71 17.84 9.86 -12.65
N PRO A 72 17.53 8.59 -12.95
CA PRO A 72 17.50 8.09 -14.32
C PRO A 72 16.37 8.75 -15.12
N HIS A 73 16.48 8.74 -16.45
CA HIS A 73 15.37 9.20 -17.30
C HIS A 73 14.17 8.24 -17.27
N PHE A 74 14.45 6.94 -17.13
CA PHE A 74 13.45 5.89 -17.13
C PHE A 74 13.75 4.85 -16.05
N VAL A 75 12.71 4.30 -15.42
CA VAL A 75 12.82 3.17 -14.50
C VAL A 75 11.65 2.20 -14.67
N ILE A 76 11.93 0.90 -14.53
CA ILE A 76 10.93 -0.16 -14.45
C ILE A 76 10.90 -0.69 -13.02
N LEU A 77 9.73 -0.73 -12.43
CA LEU A 77 9.47 -1.10 -11.05
C LEU A 77 8.65 -2.39 -11.03
N ASP A 78 9.31 -3.52 -10.82
CA ASP A 78 8.64 -4.83 -10.78
C ASP A 78 8.33 -5.23 -9.34
N GLU A 79 7.06 -5.18 -8.97
CA GLU A 79 6.55 -5.46 -7.62
C GLU A 79 7.32 -4.74 -6.50
N SER A 80 7.84 -3.54 -6.80
CA SER A 80 8.86 -2.87 -5.99
C SER A 80 8.37 -2.36 -4.63
N THR A 81 7.07 -2.46 -4.34
CA THR A 81 6.44 -2.01 -3.09
C THR A 81 5.58 -3.10 -2.44
N SER A 82 5.72 -4.37 -2.88
CA SER A 82 4.92 -5.50 -2.39
C SER A 82 5.10 -5.80 -0.90
N ALA A 83 6.24 -5.43 -0.30
CA ALA A 83 6.55 -5.65 1.11
C ALA A 83 6.35 -4.38 1.97
N LEU A 84 5.71 -3.34 1.42
CA LEU A 84 5.50 -2.06 2.08
C LEU A 84 4.04 -1.84 2.45
N ASP A 85 3.83 -1.20 3.60
CA ASP A 85 2.55 -0.60 3.95
C ASP A 85 2.16 0.54 2.97
N LEU A 86 0.89 0.95 3.01
CA LEU A 86 0.37 2.00 2.13
C LEU A 86 1.03 3.38 2.36
N ILE A 87 1.48 3.68 3.57
CA ILE A 87 2.06 4.98 3.92
C ILE A 87 3.44 5.11 3.28
N ASN A 88 4.28 4.08 3.43
CA ASN A 88 5.59 4.01 2.82
C ASN A 88 5.47 3.95 1.30
N GLU A 89 4.58 3.12 0.73
CA GLU A 89 4.34 3.09 -0.72
C GLU A 89 4.00 4.48 -1.25
N LYS A 90 3.05 5.17 -0.61
CA LYS A 90 2.65 6.52 -1.00
C LYS A 90 3.81 7.50 -0.96
N ASN A 91 4.58 7.51 0.13
CA ASN A 91 5.73 8.38 0.27
C ASN A 91 6.74 8.16 -0.86
N LEU A 92 7.11 6.91 -1.15
CA LEU A 92 8.09 6.61 -2.20
C LEU A 92 7.64 7.05 -3.59
N TYR A 93 6.39 6.79 -3.97
CA TYR A 93 5.86 7.24 -5.26
C TYR A 93 5.71 8.75 -5.33
N GLN A 94 5.43 9.44 -4.23
CA GLN A 94 5.44 10.90 -4.18
C GLN A 94 6.85 11.46 -4.43
N GLN A 95 7.87 10.94 -3.73
CA GLN A 95 9.27 11.32 -3.97
C GLN A 95 9.66 11.08 -5.43
N LEU A 96 9.27 9.93 -6.00
CA LEU A 96 9.58 9.61 -7.39
C LEU A 96 8.89 10.58 -8.39
N LYS A 97 7.64 10.98 -8.13
CA LYS A 97 6.90 11.96 -8.95
C LYS A 97 7.51 13.36 -8.91
N GLU A 98 8.19 13.73 -7.84
CA GLU A 98 8.90 15.01 -7.74
C GLU A 98 10.18 15.04 -8.60
N THR A 99 10.65 13.87 -9.03
CA THR A 99 11.76 13.76 -9.99
C THR A 99 11.28 13.92 -11.44
N LYS A 100 12.24 14.01 -12.38
CA LYS A 100 11.96 13.97 -13.82
C LYS A 100 12.00 12.54 -14.39
N THR A 101 11.99 11.52 -13.53
CA THR A 101 12.06 10.11 -13.92
C THR A 101 10.71 9.65 -14.45
N THR A 102 10.67 9.10 -15.66
CA THR A 102 9.49 8.38 -16.13
C THR A 102 9.53 6.95 -15.60
N PHE A 103 8.47 6.50 -14.94
CA PHE A 103 8.44 5.15 -14.37
C PHE A 103 7.31 4.32 -14.95
N ILE A 104 7.59 3.03 -15.11
CA ILE A 104 6.61 1.98 -15.42
C ILE A 104 6.62 1.04 -14.23
N SER A 105 5.47 0.80 -13.62
CA SER A 105 5.37 -0.17 -12.53
C SER A 105 4.51 -1.37 -12.90
N VAL A 106 4.90 -2.52 -12.34
CA VAL A 106 4.13 -3.76 -12.36
C VAL A 106 3.71 -4.03 -10.91
N GLY A 107 2.42 -4.26 -10.71
CA GLY A 107 1.90 -4.59 -9.40
C GLY A 107 0.41 -4.86 -9.43
N HIS A 108 -0.08 -5.41 -8.32
CA HIS A 108 -1.47 -5.86 -8.19
C HIS A 108 -2.33 -4.96 -7.30
N ARG A 109 -1.75 -3.90 -6.73
CA ARG A 109 -2.44 -3.01 -5.79
C ARG A 109 -3.15 -1.88 -6.53
N GLU A 110 -4.42 -1.65 -6.20
CA GLU A 110 -5.20 -0.54 -6.77
C GLU A 110 -4.63 0.84 -6.39
N SER A 111 -3.90 0.96 -5.27
CA SER A 111 -3.21 2.18 -4.86
C SER A 111 -2.20 2.70 -5.90
N LEU A 112 -1.71 1.83 -6.79
CA LEU A 112 -0.81 2.24 -7.87
C LEU A 112 -1.49 3.15 -8.90
N PHE A 113 -2.82 3.07 -9.04
CA PHE A 113 -3.58 3.90 -9.97
C PHE A 113 -3.43 5.39 -9.69
N ASP A 114 -3.22 5.78 -8.41
CA ASP A 114 -3.01 7.18 -8.02
C ASP A 114 -1.72 7.77 -8.60
N TYR A 115 -0.79 6.90 -9.03
CA TYR A 115 0.52 7.29 -9.52
C TYR A 115 0.69 7.21 -11.04
N HIS A 116 -0.26 6.61 -11.75
CA HIS A 116 -0.17 6.33 -13.18
C HIS A 116 -1.31 7.01 -13.94
N GLN A 117 -1.10 7.22 -15.25
CA GLN A 117 -2.13 7.77 -16.14
C GLN A 117 -2.76 6.68 -17.00
N TRP A 118 -2.01 5.61 -17.24
CA TRP A 118 -2.37 4.52 -18.15
C TRP A 118 -2.18 3.16 -17.46
N VAL A 119 -2.99 2.18 -17.87
CA VAL A 119 -2.89 0.79 -17.49
C VAL A 119 -2.71 -0.04 -18.77
N LEU A 120 -1.62 -0.80 -18.83
CA LEU A 120 -1.44 -1.84 -19.84
C LEU A 120 -1.92 -3.17 -19.23
N GLU A 121 -3.06 -3.66 -19.69
CA GLU A 121 -3.57 -4.97 -19.29
C GLU A 121 -3.12 -6.02 -20.30
N LEU A 122 -2.53 -7.11 -19.80
CA LEU A 122 -2.14 -8.27 -20.60
C LEU A 122 -3.14 -9.39 -20.35
N SER A 123 -3.67 -9.97 -21.43
CA SER A 123 -4.67 -11.03 -21.38
C SER A 123 -4.01 -12.42 -21.53
N PRO A 124 -4.58 -13.49 -20.95
CA PRO A 124 -4.01 -14.85 -21.03
C PRO A 124 -3.89 -15.43 -22.45
N ASP A 125 -4.71 -14.93 -23.38
CA ASP A 125 -4.72 -15.32 -24.79
C ASP A 125 -3.68 -14.55 -25.64
N SER A 126 -2.70 -13.93 -24.99
CA SER A 126 -1.70 -13.04 -25.61
C SER A 126 -2.28 -11.73 -26.17
N GLY A 127 -3.54 -11.42 -25.87
CA GLY A 127 -4.10 -10.11 -26.09
C GLY A 127 -3.49 -9.06 -25.15
N TRP A 128 -3.57 -7.80 -25.54
CA TRP A 128 -3.23 -6.67 -24.67
C TRP A 128 -4.12 -5.48 -24.99
N GLN A 129 -4.35 -4.64 -23.99
CA GLN A 129 -5.03 -3.36 -24.18
C GLN A 129 -4.38 -2.28 -23.32
N LEU A 130 -4.35 -1.06 -23.88
CA LEU A 130 -3.89 0.13 -23.18
C LEU A 130 -5.09 1.04 -22.91
N LEU A 131 -5.33 1.32 -21.64
CA LEU A 131 -6.48 2.10 -21.18
C LEU A 131 -6.00 3.25 -20.29
N THR A 132 -6.77 4.33 -20.22
CA THR A 132 -6.57 5.27 -19.12
C THR A 132 -6.93 4.57 -17.80
N VAL A 133 -6.34 4.99 -16.69
CA VAL A 133 -6.71 4.47 -15.35
C VAL A 133 -8.22 4.54 -15.12
N GLN A 134 -8.86 5.64 -15.54
CA GLN A 134 -10.31 5.84 -15.39
C GLN A 134 -11.14 4.86 -16.22
N ASP A 135 -10.70 4.53 -17.45
CA ASP A 135 -11.40 3.57 -18.31
C ASP A 135 -11.23 2.15 -17.78
N TYR A 136 -10.03 1.80 -17.33
CA TYR A 136 -9.75 0.51 -16.72
C TYR A 136 -10.60 0.27 -15.47
N GLN A 137 -10.67 1.24 -14.56
CA GLN A 137 -11.52 1.16 -13.36
C GLN A 137 -13.01 1.02 -13.72
N ARG A 138 -13.49 1.76 -14.74
CA ARG A 138 -14.87 1.64 -15.22
C ARG A 138 -15.17 0.27 -15.84
N GLN A 139 -14.23 -0.30 -16.59
CA GLN A 139 -14.37 -1.64 -17.16
C GLN A 139 -14.47 -2.69 -16.05
N LYS A 140 -13.53 -2.70 -15.10
CA LYS A 140 -13.55 -3.64 -13.97
C LYS A 140 -14.82 -3.51 -13.12
N ALA A 141 -15.32 -2.29 -12.90
CA ALA A 141 -16.57 -2.09 -12.18
C ALA A 141 -17.78 -2.73 -12.89
N LYS A 142 -17.86 -2.67 -14.23
CA LYS A 142 -18.94 -3.30 -15.01
C LYS A 142 -18.87 -4.82 -14.98
N GLU A 143 -17.67 -5.39 -15.05
CA GLU A 143 -17.45 -6.84 -14.91
C GLU A 143 -17.94 -7.35 -13.55
N ILE A 144 -17.72 -6.58 -12.49
CA ILE A 144 -18.17 -6.90 -11.12
C ILE A 144 -19.70 -6.79 -10.98
N ILE A 145 -20.34 -5.80 -11.61
CA ILE A 145 -21.80 -5.58 -11.52
C ILE A 145 -22.60 -6.71 -12.23
N ASN A 146 -22.00 -7.38 -13.21
CA ASN A 146 -22.64 -8.50 -13.90
C ASN A 146 -22.51 -9.85 -13.14
N ILE A 147 -21.93 -9.84 -11.93
CA ILE A 147 -21.97 -10.98 -11.02
C ILE A 147 -23.33 -10.94 -10.29
N PRO A 148 -24.19 -11.97 -10.40
CA PRO A 148 -25.47 -12.00 -9.69
C PRO A 148 -25.25 -11.85 -8.18
N LEU A 149 -25.80 -10.79 -7.58
CA LEU A 149 -25.82 -10.60 -6.13
C LEU A 149 -27.05 -11.29 -5.53
N ASP A 150 -26.84 -12.35 -4.76
CA ASP A 150 -27.75 -12.66 -3.65
C ASP A 150 -27.39 -11.73 -2.47
N ASN A 151 -28.43 -11.15 -1.87
CA ASN A 151 -28.39 -10.05 -0.90
C ASN A 151 -27.47 -10.31 0.30
N ALA A 152 -26.46 -9.46 0.55
CA ALA A 152 -25.67 -9.48 1.78
C ALA A 152 -25.55 -8.08 2.39
N GLN A 153 -25.98 -7.92 3.64
CA GLN A 153 -25.81 -6.70 4.46
C GLN A 153 -24.52 -6.78 5.29
N ILE A 154 -23.92 -5.63 5.60
CA ILE A 154 -22.67 -5.54 6.40
C ILE A 154 -23.04 -5.53 7.89
N THR A 155 -22.35 -6.25 8.77
CA THR A 155 -22.56 -6.16 10.22
C THR A 155 -21.21 -5.95 10.93
N ILE A 156 -21.21 -5.19 12.02
CA ILE A 156 -20.02 -4.79 12.77
C ILE A 156 -19.86 -5.73 13.98
N ASP A 157 -18.71 -6.40 14.12
CA ASP A 157 -18.34 -7.12 15.34
C ASP A 157 -17.30 -6.32 16.13
N ASN A 158 -17.61 -6.04 17.40
CA ASN A 158 -16.73 -5.32 18.32
C ASN A 158 -15.77 -6.33 19.01
N LEU A 159 -14.46 -6.26 18.71
CA LEU A 159 -13.44 -7.05 19.38
C LEU A 159 -12.76 -6.23 20.48
N SER A 160 -13.22 -6.39 21.72
CA SER A 160 -12.49 -5.96 22.92
C SER A 160 -12.31 -7.16 23.85
N SER A 161 -11.06 -7.58 24.04
CA SER A 161 -10.67 -8.63 24.97
C SER A 161 -10.17 -8.05 26.31
N ASN A 162 -10.73 -8.57 27.40
CA ASN A 162 -10.21 -8.69 28.78
C ASN A 162 -9.90 -7.43 29.64
N GLU A 163 -10.71 -7.19 30.70
CA GLU A 163 -10.43 -7.52 32.13
C GLU A 163 -11.52 -6.93 33.07
N SER A 164 -11.87 -7.68 34.13
CA SER A 164 -12.86 -7.35 35.20
C SER A 164 -12.16 -6.72 36.43
N PRO A 165 -12.86 -6.36 37.54
CA PRO A 165 -13.96 -5.41 37.73
C PRO A 165 -13.68 -4.43 38.92
N THR A 166 -14.00 -3.13 38.85
CA THR A 166 -14.42 -2.36 40.05
C THR A 166 -14.93 -0.94 39.79
N GLN A 167 -16.07 -0.63 40.44
CA GLN A 167 -16.64 0.68 40.84
C GLN A 167 -17.50 1.47 39.81
N PRO A 168 -18.66 2.02 40.23
CA PRO A 168 -19.68 2.59 39.35
C PRO A 168 -19.60 4.14 39.26
N ILE A 169 -19.74 4.70 38.07
CA ILE A 169 -20.05 6.14 37.85
C ILE A 169 -20.99 6.24 36.61
N PRO A 170 -21.82 7.29 36.50
CA PRO A 170 -23.27 7.23 36.50
C PRO A 170 -23.89 7.02 35.10
N GLU A 171 -25.04 6.36 35.10
CA GLU A 171 -26.16 6.42 34.16
C GLU A 171 -26.00 7.38 32.96
N ILE A 172 -25.32 6.93 31.91
CA ILE A 172 -25.54 7.44 30.55
C ILE A 172 -26.54 6.48 29.92
N ALA A 173 -27.71 7.02 29.59
CA ALA A 173 -28.83 6.31 28.98
C ALA A 173 -28.34 5.31 27.92
N VAL A 174 -28.68 4.05 28.16
CA VAL A 174 -28.58 2.96 27.20
C VAL A 174 -29.40 3.35 25.97
N LEU A 175 -28.75 3.95 24.97
CA LEU A 175 -29.22 3.94 23.59
C LEU A 175 -28.85 2.58 23.03
N THR A 176 -29.74 1.60 23.25
CA THR A 176 -29.88 0.45 22.37
C THR A 176 -30.36 0.95 21.02
N ASP A 177 -29.46 1.54 20.23
CA ASP A 177 -29.69 1.65 18.80
C ASP A 177 -29.26 0.34 18.16
N LYS A 178 -30.20 -0.31 17.48
CA LYS A 178 -29.89 -1.33 16.48
C LYS A 178 -28.89 -0.69 15.51
N PHE A 179 -27.63 -1.10 15.53
CA PHE A 179 -26.69 -0.67 14.50
C PHE A 179 -27.16 -1.26 13.16
N GLU A 180 -27.86 -0.45 12.37
CA GLU A 180 -28.00 -0.70 10.95
C GLU A 180 -26.59 -0.75 10.35
N GLY A 181 -26.30 -1.83 9.62
CA GLY A 181 -25.02 -1.98 8.94
C GLY A 181 -24.71 -0.80 8.02
N PHE A 182 -23.42 -0.48 7.86
CA PHE A 182 -23.02 0.55 6.91
C PHE A 182 -23.44 0.17 5.48
N SER A 183 -24.05 1.12 4.78
CA SER A 183 -24.26 1.02 3.34
C SER A 183 -22.93 1.02 2.60
N HIS A 184 -22.93 0.51 1.36
CA HIS A 184 -21.75 0.53 0.50
C HIS A 184 -21.20 1.95 0.26
N LYS A 185 -22.05 2.98 0.34
CA LYS A 185 -21.67 4.38 0.17
C LYS A 185 -21.02 4.96 1.43
N GLU A 186 -21.46 4.54 2.61
CA GLU A 186 -20.79 4.90 3.86
C GLU A 186 -19.44 4.19 3.99
N MET A 187 -19.34 2.94 3.55
CA MET A 187 -18.07 2.23 3.46
C MET A 187 -17.08 2.88 2.49
N GLU A 188 -17.55 3.57 1.44
CA GLU A 188 -16.69 4.33 0.51
C GLU A 188 -16.11 5.59 1.17
N VAL A 189 -16.77 6.13 2.19
CA VAL A 189 -16.25 7.27 2.97
C VAL A 189 -15.31 6.77 4.08
N LEU A 190 -15.63 5.62 4.68
CA LEU A 190 -14.84 5.02 5.76
C LEU A 190 -13.56 4.33 5.25
N THR A 191 -13.45 4.07 3.95
CA THR A 191 -12.34 3.36 3.33
C THR A 191 -11.84 4.13 2.12
N ASN A 192 -10.58 3.94 1.73
CA ASN A 192 -10.08 4.49 0.46
C ASN A 192 -10.40 3.57 -0.74
N TYR A 193 -11.38 2.67 -0.62
CA TYR A 193 -11.80 1.79 -1.70
C TYR A 193 -12.95 2.42 -2.49
N SER A 194 -12.94 2.21 -3.80
CA SER A 194 -14.09 2.58 -4.64
C SER A 194 -15.34 1.79 -4.24
N ILE A 195 -16.54 2.35 -4.45
CA ILE A 195 -17.79 1.62 -4.21
C ILE A 195 -17.87 0.28 -4.96
N GLY A 196 -17.22 0.15 -6.11
CA GLY A 196 -17.10 -1.09 -6.87
C GLY A 196 -16.25 -2.14 -6.15
N THR A 197 -15.11 -1.73 -5.60
CA THR A 197 -14.20 -2.58 -4.82
C THR A 197 -14.89 -3.06 -3.53
N ILE A 198 -15.65 -2.18 -2.86
CA ILE A 198 -16.43 -2.50 -1.67
C ILE A 198 -17.49 -3.56 -2.00
N ARG A 199 -18.27 -3.37 -3.06
CA ARG A 199 -19.28 -4.35 -3.53
C ARG A 199 -18.66 -5.70 -3.91
N SER A 200 -17.47 -5.70 -4.51
CA SER A 200 -16.76 -6.95 -4.85
C SER A 200 -16.33 -7.72 -3.59
N LYS A 201 -15.72 -7.02 -2.63
CA LYS A 201 -15.36 -7.63 -1.35
C LYS A 201 -16.60 -8.14 -0.60
N ALA A 202 -17.74 -7.45 -0.74
CA ALA A 202 -19.03 -7.88 -0.24
C ALA A 202 -19.46 -9.25 -0.77
N SER A 203 -19.54 -9.40 -2.09
CA SER A 203 -20.01 -10.66 -2.70
C SER A 203 -19.10 -11.84 -2.37
N LEU A 204 -17.79 -11.58 -2.26
CA LEU A 204 -16.77 -12.54 -1.88
C LEU A 204 -16.69 -12.83 -0.38
N GLY A 205 -17.48 -12.14 0.46
CA GLY A 205 -17.44 -12.29 1.92
C GLY A 205 -16.10 -11.88 2.55
N LYS A 206 -15.31 -11.05 1.85
CA LYS A 206 -14.00 -10.60 2.31
C LYS A 206 -14.17 -9.41 3.25
N SER A 207 -13.37 -9.36 4.32
CA SER A 207 -13.37 -8.22 5.23
C SER A 207 -12.78 -6.97 4.58
N ILE A 208 -13.19 -5.81 5.10
CA ILE A 208 -12.68 -4.49 4.73
C ILE A 208 -12.16 -3.81 5.97
N THR A 209 -10.90 -3.37 5.94
CA THR A 209 -10.35 -2.52 7.00
C THR A 209 -10.58 -1.06 6.65
N GLY A 210 -11.24 -0.33 7.54
CA GLY A 210 -11.48 1.11 7.43
C GLY A 210 -10.24 1.93 7.79
N ASN A 211 -10.28 3.21 7.43
CA ASN A 211 -9.26 4.19 7.80
C ASN A 211 -9.22 4.47 9.31
N ASP A 212 -10.25 4.05 10.03
CA ASP A 212 -10.40 4.06 11.49
C ASP A 212 -9.68 2.88 12.18
N GLY A 213 -9.08 1.98 11.40
CA GLY A 213 -8.39 0.78 11.92
C GLY A 213 -9.32 -0.38 12.26
N PHE A 214 -10.64 -0.23 12.09
CA PHE A 214 -11.60 -1.31 12.33
C PHE A 214 -11.75 -2.20 11.10
N THR A 215 -12.02 -3.49 11.33
CA THR A 215 -12.23 -4.46 10.25
C THR A 215 -13.71 -4.85 10.18
N TYR A 216 -14.34 -4.48 9.08
CA TYR A 216 -15.74 -4.70 8.75
C TYR A 216 -15.92 -6.01 8.01
N ARG A 217 -16.98 -6.77 8.34
CA ARG A 217 -17.30 -8.05 7.70
C ARG A 217 -18.71 -8.01 7.12
N TYR A 218 -18.88 -8.73 6.01
CA TYR A 218 -20.17 -8.88 5.35
C TYR A 218 -20.91 -10.06 5.96
N ASN A 219 -22.13 -9.81 6.44
CA ASN A 219 -22.98 -10.86 6.97
C ASN A 219 -23.80 -11.45 5.81
N LYS A 220 -23.57 -12.73 5.51
CA LYS A 220 -24.34 -13.46 4.49
C LYS A 220 -25.66 -14.02 5.03
N ASP A 221 -25.93 -13.90 6.33
CA ASP A 221 -27.07 -14.55 7.00
C ASP A 221 -28.26 -13.63 7.32
N SER A 222 -28.37 -12.45 6.71
CA SER A 222 -29.53 -11.55 6.94
C SER A 222 -30.79 -11.90 6.13
N LEU A 223 -30.91 -13.13 5.62
CA LEU A 223 -32.13 -13.62 4.95
C LEU A 223 -32.89 -14.67 5.77
N VAL A 224 -33.08 -14.46 7.09
CA VAL A 224 -34.21 -15.08 7.81
C VAL A 224 -34.70 -14.16 8.92
N SER A 225 -35.69 -13.32 8.61
CA SER A 225 -36.92 -13.11 9.40
C SER A 225 -37.85 -12.12 8.70
#